data_AF-A0A528CHQ9-F1
#
_entry.id   AF-A0A528CHQ9-F1
#
_cell.length_a   1.000
_cell.length_b   1.000
_cell.length_c   1.000
_cell.angle_alpha   90.00
_cell.angle_beta   90.00
_cell.angle_gamma   90.00
#
_symmetry.space_group_name_H-M   'P 1'
#
loop_
_entity.id
_entity.type
_entity.pdbx_description
1 polymer ?
#
loop_
_entity_poly.entity_id
_entity_poly.type
_entity_poly.pdbx_seq_one_letter_code
_entity_poly.pdbx_strand_id
1 'polypeptide(L)' 'DSLKPDEFRNLCQWGYPYVFETFRFHMTLSGRVSSQESPRLRLAIDSLFAQVLQRPVPVDALTLFAETEPGAPFMVLS' A
#
# COMPACT_ATOMS: atom_id res chain seq x y z
N ASP A 1 -14.89 12.84 6.00
CA ASP A 1 -14.86 11.46 5.49
C ASP A 1 -15.40 10.50 6.52
N SER A 2 -16.39 9.68 6.14
CA SER A 2 -16.97 8.64 7.00
C SER A 2 -16.54 7.27 6.47
N LEU A 3 -16.17 6.36 7.37
CA LEU A 3 -15.92 4.97 7.02
C LEU A 3 -17.21 4.32 6.53
N LYS A 4 -17.10 3.40 5.57
CA LYS A 4 -18.20 2.51 5.17
C LYS A 4 -18.52 1.53 6.31
N PRO A 5 -19.72 0.92 6.33
CA PRO A 5 -20.10 -0.01 7.40
C PRO A 5 -19.08 -1.15 7.63
N ASP A 6 -18.57 -1.75 6.56
CA ASP A 6 -17.59 -2.85 6.66
C ASP A 6 -16.21 -2.36 7.17
N GLU A 7 -15.79 -1.17 6.74
CA GLU A 7 -14.55 -0.53 7.21
C GLU A 7 -14.63 -0.18 8.70
N PHE A 8 -15.80 0.29 9.17
CA PHE A 8 -16.02 0.56 10.59
C PHE A 8 -15.99 -0.73 11.42
N ARG A 9 -16.67 -1.79 10.96
CA ARG A 9 -16.63 -3.11 11.61
C ARG A 9 -15.18 -3.63 11.71
N ASN A 10 -14.43 -3.49 10.62
CA ASN A 10 -13.03 -3.89 10.57
C ASN A 10 -12.17 -3.11 11.57
N LEU A 11 -12.36 -1.80 11.66
CA LEU A 11 -11.67 -0.98 12.65
C LEU A 11 -11.96 -1.44 14.08
N CYS A 12 -13.22 -1.71 14.41
CA CYS A 12 -13.59 -2.18 15.75
C CYS A 12 -13.00 -3.55 16.10
N GLN A 13 -12.93 -4.48 15.13
CA GLN A 13 -12.50 -5.85 15.39
C GLN A 13 -10.98 -6.03 15.30
N TRP A 14 -10.31 -5.28 14.41
CA TRP A 14 -8.90 -5.51 14.05
C TRP A 14 -8.01 -4.29 14.29
N GLY A 15 -8.57 -3.15 14.71
CA GLY A 15 -7.83 -1.91 14.88
C GLY A 15 -7.45 -1.20 13.58
N TYR A 16 -7.88 -1.72 12.41
CA TYR A 16 -7.60 -1.13 11.10
C TYR A 16 -8.77 -1.33 10.13
N PRO A 17 -9.24 -0.27 9.41
CA PRO A 17 -10.46 -0.35 8.61
C PRO A 17 -10.31 -1.08 7.27
N TYR A 18 -9.10 -1.13 6.73
CA TYR A 18 -8.82 -1.61 5.36
C TYR A 18 -8.25 -3.03 5.37
N VAL A 19 -9.03 -4.00 5.83
CA VAL A 19 -8.69 -5.43 5.85
C VAL A 19 -9.78 -6.26 5.14
N PHE A 20 -9.46 -7.48 4.72
CA PHE A 20 -10.36 -8.35 3.94
C PHE A 20 -10.87 -7.66 2.66
N GLU A 21 -12.18 -7.63 2.44
CA GLU A 21 -12.83 -7.07 1.24
C GLU A 21 -12.59 -5.57 1.04
N THR A 22 -12.16 -4.85 2.09
CA THR A 22 -11.86 -3.41 2.00
C THR A 22 -10.38 -3.14 1.77
N PHE A 23 -9.52 -4.17 1.82
CA PHE A 23 -8.11 -4.04 1.50
C PHE A 23 -7.89 -3.97 -0.01
N ARG A 24 -7.01 -3.06 -0.43
CA ARG A 24 -6.50 -2.99 -1.80
C ARG A 24 -4.99 -3.01 -1.75
N PHE A 25 -4.40 -4.03 -2.37
CA PHE A 25 -2.95 -4.13 -2.48
C PHE A 25 -2.40 -2.91 -3.22
N HIS A 26 -1.40 -2.26 -2.63
CA HIS A 26 -0.68 -1.14 -3.22
C HIS A 26 0.76 -1.14 -2.70
N MET A 27 1.66 -0.56 -3.48
CA MET A 27 3.03 -0.29 -3.08
C MET A 27 3.25 1.22 -3.14
N THR A 28 3.84 1.78 -2.09
CA THR A 28 4.20 3.20 -2.07
C THR A 28 5.37 3.43 -3.01
N LEU A 29 5.16 4.20 -4.08
CA LEU A 29 6.18 4.51 -5.09
C LEU A 29 6.89 5.85 -4.85
N SER A 30 6.27 6.76 -4.11
CA SER A 30 6.80 8.09 -3.83
C SER A 30 6.29 8.61 -2.49
N GLY A 31 6.96 9.65 -1.97
CA GLY A 31 6.39 10.50 -0.93
C GLY A 31 5.24 11.36 -1.46
N ARG A 32 4.89 12.42 -0.71
CA ARG A 32 3.86 13.38 -1.14
C ARG A 32 4.31 14.11 -2.40
N VAL A 33 3.38 14.26 -3.34
CA VAL A 33 3.61 14.88 -4.65
C VAL A 33 2.69 16.09 -4.77
N SER A 34 3.19 17.21 -5.28
CA SER A 34 2.37 18.39 -5.52
C SER A 34 1.37 18.15 -6.66
N SER A 35 0.24 18.85 -6.66
CA SER A 35 -0.75 18.73 -7.74
C SER A 35 -0.18 19.07 -9.12
N GLN A 36 0.84 19.93 -9.18
CA GLN A 36 1.53 20.31 -10.42
C GLN A 36 2.41 19.18 -10.96
N GLU A 37 3.09 18.43 -10.09
CA GLU A 37 3.99 17.34 -10.48
C GLU A 37 3.25 16.00 -10.68
N SER A 38 2.07 15.84 -10.08
CA SER A 38 1.30 14.58 -10.10
C SER A 38 1.07 14.02 -11.52
N PRO A 39 0.69 14.82 -12.54
CA PRO A 39 0.49 14.29 -13.89
C PRO A 39 1.78 13.74 -14.51
N ARG A 40 2.90 14.46 -14.32
CA ARG A 40 4.21 14.07 -14.83
C ARG A 40 4.68 12.77 -14.18
N LEU A 41 4.58 12.69 -12.85
CA LEU A 41 4.96 11.49 -12.11
C LEU A 41 4.10 10.29 -12.52
N ARG A 42 2.79 10.49 -12.69
CA ARG A 42 1.87 9.43 -13.13
C ARG A 42 2.30 8.84 -14.47
N LEU A 43 2.60 9.67 -15.46
CA LEU A 43 3.07 9.22 -16.77
C LEU A 43 4.37 8.43 -16.68
N ALA A 44 5.30 8.88 -15.84
CA ALA A 44 6.58 8.19 -15.63
C ALA A 44 6.38 6.80 -14.99
N ILE A 45 5.54 6.72 -13.96
CA ILE A 45 5.18 5.45 -13.29
C ILE A 45 4.47 4.51 -14.27
N ASP A 46 3.47 5.00 -15.01
CA ASP A 46 2.72 4.18 -15.97
C ASP A 46 3.66 3.61 -17.04
N SER A 47 4.58 4.42 -17.58
CA SER A 47 5.55 3.95 -18.56
C SER A 47 6.55 2.94 -17.97
N LEU A 48 7.00 3.13 -16.74
CA LEU A 48 7.99 2.26 -16.10
C LEU A 48 7.40 0.88 -15.79
N PHE A 49 6.16 0.83 -15.30
CA PHE A 49 5.51 -0.41 -14.88
C PHE A 49 4.67 -1.07 -15.99
N ALA A 50 4.50 -0.42 -17.15
CA ALA A 50 3.67 -0.91 -18.25
C ALA A 50 3.95 -2.37 -18.63
N GLN A 51 5.22 -2.79 -18.68
CA GLN A 51 5.58 -4.16 -19.06
C GLN A 51 5.32 -5.18 -17.96
N VAL A 52 5.65 -4.87 -16.70
CA VAL A 52 5.52 -5.84 -15.59
C VAL A 52 4.04 -6.11 -15.26
N LEU A 53 3.16 -5.13 -15.49
CA LEU A 53 1.73 -5.24 -15.26
C LEU A 53 0.98 -6.03 -16.36
N GLN A 54 1.65 -6.44 -17.44
CA GLN A 54 1.03 -7.26 -18.51
C GLN A 54 0.80 -8.71 -18.11
N ARG A 55 1.38 -9.15 -16.99
CA ARG A 55 1.27 -10.52 -16.49
C ARG A 55 1.00 -10.52 -14.99
N PRO A 56 0.39 -11.59 -14.46
CA PRO A 56 0.30 -11.75 -13.01
C PRO A 56 1.67 -11.66 -12.35
N VAL A 57 1.75 -10.92 -11.25
CA VAL A 57 2.94 -10.87 -10.40
C VAL A 57 2.75 -11.89 -9.29
N PRO A 58 3.49 -13.02 -9.29
CA PRO A 58 3.35 -14.02 -8.25
C PRO A 58 3.86 -13.47 -6.91
N VAL A 59 3.14 -13.77 -5.84
CA VAL A 59 3.59 -13.59 -4.45
C VAL A 59 3.99 -14.96 -3.95
N ASP A 60 5.29 -15.17 -3.71
CA ASP A 60 5.87 -16.45 -3.32
C ASP A 60 6.21 -16.53 -1.83
N ALA A 61 6.33 -15.38 -1.16
CA ALA A 61 6.62 -15.29 0.26
C ALA A 61 5.82 -14.18 0.95
N LEU A 62 5.57 -14.37 2.24
CA LEU A 62 5.07 -13.36 3.15
C LEU A 62 6.07 -13.25 4.30
N THR A 63 6.46 -12.01 4.64
CA THR A 63 7.44 -11.73 5.68
C THR A 63 6.87 -10.71 6.65
N LEU A 64 7.06 -10.96 7.94
CA LEU A 64 6.66 -10.04 8.98
C LEU A 64 7.82 -9.09 9.28
N PHE A 65 7.54 -7.79 9.22
CA PHE A 65 8.50 -6.74 9.57
C PHE A 65 8.03 -5.95 10.79
N ALA A 66 8.98 -5.44 11.57
CA ALA A 66 8.72 -4.51 12.67
C ALA A 66 9.58 -3.24 12.54
N GLU A 67 8.94 -2.10 12.70
CA GLU A 67 9.58 -0.82 13.02
C GLU A 67 9.51 -0.67 14.53
N THR A 68 10.63 -0.86 15.23
CA THR A 68 10.66 -0.96 16.70
C THR A 68 10.35 0.36 17.39
N GLU A 69 10.65 1.47 16.73
CA GLU A 69 10.34 2.83 17.16
C GLU A 69 10.13 3.73 15.92
N PRO A 70 9.37 4.84 16.03
CA PRO A 70 9.08 5.68 14.87
C PRO A 70 10.34 6.18 14.15
N GLY A 71 10.45 5.87 12.86
CA GLY A 71 11.57 6.22 11.99
C GLY A 71 12.72 5.22 11.97
N ALA A 72 12.68 4.15 12.76
CA ALA A 72 13.72 3.12 12.74
C ALA A 72 13.65 2.26 11.46
N PRO A 73 14.77 1.66 11.02
CA PRO A 73 14.75 0.67 9.95
C PRO A 73 13.83 -0.50 10.29
N PHE A 74 13.10 -1.02 9.29
CA PHE A 74 12.32 -2.24 9.43
C PHE A 74 13.23 -3.44 9.66
N MET A 75 12.91 -4.23 10.68
CA MET A 75 13.58 -5.50 11.01
C MET A 75 12.70 -6.68 10.59
N VAL A 76 13.29 -7.69 9.98
CA VAL A 76 12.60 -8.96 9.66
C VAL A 76 12.37 -9.75 10.94
N LEU A 77 11.13 -10.20 11.17
CA LEU A 77 10.76 -11.07 12.28
C LEU A 77 10.60 -12.53 11.87
N SER A 78 10.00 -12.79 10.71
CA SER A 78 9.78 -14.13 10.15
C SER A 78 9.55 -14.07 8.64
#